data_AF-A0A1X1B4S9-F1
#
_entry.id   AF-A0A1X1B4S9-F1
#
_cell.length_a   1.000
_cell.length_b   1.000
_cell.length_c   1.000
_cell.angle_alpha   90.00
_cell.angle_beta   90.00
_cell.angle_gamma   90.00
#
_symmetry.space_group_name_H-M   'P 1'
#
loop_
_entity.id
_entity.type
_entity.pdbx_description
1 polymer ?
#
loop_
_entity_poly.entity_id
_entity_poly.type
_entity_poly.pdbx_seq_one_letter_code
_entity_poly.pdbx_strand_id
1 'polypeptide(L)'
;MLDPQGPLPPEIYWRRRALAVGVLVVVLAVIIGLIFWVTSDGGGKNTANSTDLSGTPSYALPSAYSDPSASASGVPGVSGGSGGGGEVAAPGESPAAGEPGIPGGTPAGETPQPVPASGLCPDQNISVVLYTDKPAYTEGEQPIFTIAVTNAGLSECTRDVGKAMQSVTVLNLAGDRRIWASGDCAPVEGVNNQLLKPGQQVKDTIDWSGTTSTPGCETVRQPVAPGSYQAVARIGEKPSAPITFNVNRPAAQ
;
A
#
# COMPACT_ATOMS: atom_id res chain seq x y z
N MET A 1 43.99 19.01 29.17
CA MET A 1 45.29 19.08 28.47
C MET A 1 45.55 17.69 27.90
N LEU A 2 45.67 17.59 26.57
CA LEU A 2 46.01 16.38 25.81
C LEU A 2 44.98 15.23 25.80
N ASP A 3 44.03 15.30 24.86
CA ASP A 3 43.62 14.13 24.08
C ASP A 3 44.77 13.75 23.12
N PRO A 4 45.09 12.45 22.98
CA PRO A 4 45.67 11.93 21.75
C PRO A 4 44.78 10.81 21.18
N GLN A 5 43.85 11.19 20.31
CA GLN A 5 43.12 10.25 19.45
C GLN A 5 44.12 9.61 18.47
N GLY A 6 44.38 8.31 18.61
CA GLY A 6 45.21 7.56 17.67
C GLY A 6 44.52 7.41 16.30
N PRO A 7 45.25 7.48 15.17
CA PRO A 7 44.65 7.31 13.85
C PRO A 7 44.12 5.88 13.69
N LEU A 8 42.82 5.76 13.38
CA LEU A 8 42.17 4.50 13.03
C LEU A 8 42.88 3.86 11.82
N PRO A 9 43.05 2.53 11.79
CA PRO A 9 43.89 1.86 10.79
C PRO A 9 43.38 2.11 9.36
N PRO A 10 44.20 2.69 8.45
CA PRO A 10 43.77 3.13 7.13
C PRO A 10 43.37 1.97 6.19
N GLU A 11 43.72 0.74 6.53
CA GLU A 11 43.49 -0.45 5.70
C GLU A 11 42.00 -0.74 5.42
N ILE A 12 41.11 -0.47 6.38
CA ILE A 12 39.67 -0.76 6.22
C ILE A 12 39.03 0.21 5.21
N TYR A 13 39.48 1.48 5.21
CA TYR A 13 39.04 2.50 4.28
C TYR A 13 39.42 2.13 2.83
N TRP A 14 40.68 1.74 2.61
CA TRP A 14 41.16 1.34 1.29
C TRP A 14 40.47 0.06 0.78
N ARG A 15 40.24 -0.96 1.63
CA ARG A 15 39.53 -2.18 1.23
C ARG A 15 38.09 -1.91 0.77
N ARG A 16 37.34 -1.07 1.50
CA ARG A 16 35.96 -0.69 1.10
C ARG A 16 35.93 0.17 -0.16
N ARG A 17 36.88 1.10 -0.31
CA ARG A 17 36.97 1.97 -1.49
C ARG A 17 37.43 1.20 -2.75
N ALA A 18 38.33 0.23 -2.61
CA ALA A 18 38.73 -0.68 -3.68
C ALA A 18 37.57 -1.58 -4.15
N LEU A 19 36.77 -2.12 -3.22
CA LEU A 19 35.55 -2.88 -3.57
C LEU A 19 34.54 -2.01 -4.33
N ALA A 20 34.29 -0.77 -3.88
CA ALA A 20 33.38 0.14 -4.56
C ALA A 20 33.83 0.48 -6.00
N VAL A 21 35.13 0.73 -6.19
CA VAL A 21 35.72 0.96 -7.53
C VAL A 21 35.64 -0.31 -8.40
N GLY A 22 35.93 -1.49 -7.84
CA GLY A 22 35.83 -2.76 -8.56
C GLY A 22 34.41 -3.07 -9.05
N VAL A 23 33.40 -2.90 -8.20
CA VAL A 23 31.98 -3.06 -8.57
C VAL A 23 31.59 -2.06 -9.66
N LEU A 24 32.01 -0.80 -9.56
CA LEU A 24 31.73 0.23 -10.56
C LEU A 24 32.35 -0.10 -11.94
N VAL A 25 33.58 -0.63 -11.96
CA VAL A 25 34.24 -1.09 -13.20
C VAL A 25 33.50 -2.28 -13.82
N VAL A 26 33.06 -3.26 -13.01
CA VAL A 26 32.28 -4.41 -13.51
C VAL A 26 30.93 -3.97 -14.09
N VAL A 27 30.22 -3.06 -13.41
CA VAL A 27 28.95 -2.50 -13.92
C VAL A 27 29.15 -1.76 -15.24
N LEU A 28 30.20 -0.94 -15.36
CA LEU A 28 30.54 -0.27 -16.62
C LEU A 28 30.88 -1.26 -17.74
N ALA A 29 31.64 -2.33 -17.45
CA ALA A 29 31.96 -3.36 -18.43
C ALA A 29 30.70 -4.09 -18.94
N VAL A 30 29.73 -4.39 -18.06
CA VAL A 30 28.44 -4.99 -18.44
C VAL A 30 27.61 -4.04 -19.30
N ILE A 31 27.54 -2.75 -18.95
CA ILE A 31 26.82 -1.73 -19.74
C ILE A 31 27.45 -1.58 -21.13
N ILE A 32 28.77 -1.51 -21.21
CA ILE A 32 29.50 -1.43 -22.49
C ILE A 32 29.26 -2.70 -23.32
N GLY A 33 29.29 -3.89 -22.70
CA GLY A 33 28.99 -5.16 -23.35
C GLY A 33 27.56 -5.21 -23.93
N LEU A 34 26.56 -4.73 -23.17
CA LEU A 34 25.18 -4.62 -23.64
C LEU A 34 25.04 -3.62 -24.80
N ILE A 35 25.72 -2.48 -24.76
CA ILE A 35 25.72 -1.50 -25.85
C ILE A 35 26.37 -2.10 -27.11
N PHE A 36 27.50 -2.79 -26.99
CA PHE A 36 28.12 -3.49 -28.12
C PHE A 36 27.26 -4.63 -28.67
N TRP A 37 26.53 -5.35 -27.82
CA TRP A 37 25.59 -6.38 -28.24
C TRP A 37 24.41 -5.78 -29.04
N VAL A 38 23.80 -4.70 -28.55
CA VAL A 38 22.71 -3.98 -29.22
C VAL A 38 23.16 -3.29 -30.52
N THR A 39 24.40 -2.83 -30.61
CA THR A 39 24.94 -2.14 -31.80
C THR A 39 25.62 -3.06 -32.83
N SER A 40 25.80 -4.34 -32.51
CA SER A 40 26.35 -5.33 -33.46
C SER A 40 25.28 -6.06 -34.29
N ASP A 41 23.98 -5.89 -33.99
CA ASP A 41 22.91 -6.45 -34.83
C ASP A 41 22.64 -5.54 -36.04
N GLY A 42 23.42 -5.76 -37.10
CA GLY A 42 23.33 -5.02 -38.35
C GLY A 42 22.70 -5.83 -39.48
N GLY A 43 21.44 -5.53 -39.85
CA GLY A 43 20.92 -5.96 -41.16
C GLY A 43 19.42 -5.89 -41.43
N GLY A 44 18.95 -4.80 -42.09
CA GLY A 44 17.59 -4.76 -42.69
C GLY A 44 16.98 -3.35 -42.78
N LYS A 45 17.55 -2.41 -43.55
CA LYS A 45 17.16 -2.08 -44.94
C LYS A 45 15.68 -1.71 -45.18
N ASN A 46 15.46 -0.40 -45.29
CA ASN A 46 14.54 0.29 -46.23
C ASN A 46 13.02 0.12 -45.99
N THR A 47 12.13 1.06 -46.34
CA THR A 47 12.22 2.20 -47.27
C THR A 47 11.36 3.36 -46.76
N ALA A 48 11.81 4.60 -46.95
CA ALA A 48 10.97 5.78 -46.72
C ALA A 48 10.00 6.02 -47.90
N ASN A 49 8.79 6.52 -47.63
CA ASN A 49 8.07 7.31 -48.62
C ASN A 49 7.23 8.40 -47.95
N SER A 50 7.68 9.64 -48.09
CA SER A 50 6.85 10.81 -47.78
C SER A 50 5.96 11.13 -48.98
N THR A 51 4.69 11.40 -48.73
CA THR A 51 3.85 12.16 -49.67
C THR A 51 2.99 13.12 -48.87
N ASP A 52 3.28 14.40 -49.05
CA ASP A 52 2.51 15.55 -48.58
C ASP A 52 1.20 15.65 -49.37
N LEU A 53 0.12 16.18 -48.77
CA LEU A 53 -1.04 16.79 -49.47
C LEU A 53 -2.04 17.41 -48.47
N SER A 54 -2.16 18.73 -48.54
CA SER A 54 -3.12 19.55 -47.80
C SER A 54 -4.60 19.25 -48.13
N GLY A 55 -5.51 19.40 -47.16
CA GLY A 55 -6.95 19.39 -47.43
C GLY A 55 -7.88 19.51 -46.21
N THR A 56 -8.22 20.74 -45.80
CA THR A 56 -9.52 21.07 -45.18
C THR A 56 -10.51 21.47 -46.29
N PRO A 57 -11.85 21.34 -46.16
CA PRO A 57 -12.62 21.52 -44.91
C PRO A 57 -13.91 20.66 -44.72
N SER A 58 -14.65 20.97 -43.63
CA SER A 58 -16.13 21.00 -43.53
C SER A 58 -16.99 19.74 -43.24
N TYR A 59 -17.69 19.81 -42.10
CA TYR A 59 -19.04 19.35 -41.72
C TYR A 59 -19.62 17.99 -42.19
N ALA A 60 -20.00 17.13 -41.22
CA ALA A 60 -21.42 16.77 -40.95
C ALA A 60 -21.57 15.86 -39.71
N LEU A 61 -22.63 16.08 -38.91
CA LEU A 61 -23.14 15.10 -37.93
C LEU A 61 -24.07 14.09 -38.63
N PRO A 62 -24.25 12.90 -38.04
CA PRO A 62 -25.62 12.43 -37.84
C PRO A 62 -25.90 11.99 -36.39
N SER A 63 -27.10 12.35 -35.91
CA SER A 63 -27.69 11.90 -34.65
C SER A 63 -28.50 10.61 -34.84
N ALA A 64 -29.07 10.13 -33.72
CA ALA A 64 -30.25 9.26 -33.63
C ALA A 64 -30.01 7.74 -33.86
N TYR A 65 -30.67 6.82 -33.16
CA TYR A 65 -31.58 6.87 -31.99
C TYR A 65 -31.70 5.44 -31.43
N SER A 66 -31.96 5.26 -30.12
CA SER A 66 -32.80 4.16 -29.58
C SER A 66 -32.97 4.27 -28.05
N ASP A 67 -34.16 4.72 -27.65
CA ASP A 67 -34.85 4.43 -26.38
C ASP A 67 -35.18 2.90 -26.30
N PRO A 68 -35.59 2.29 -25.16
CA PRO A 68 -36.68 2.78 -24.30
C PRO A 68 -36.44 2.80 -22.79
N SER A 69 -36.85 3.91 -22.17
CA SER A 69 -37.13 4.05 -20.74
C SER A 69 -38.47 3.40 -20.31
N ALA A 70 -38.53 2.90 -19.07
CA ALA A 70 -39.78 2.53 -18.39
C ALA A 70 -39.75 2.92 -16.89
N SER A 71 -40.50 3.97 -16.56
CA SER A 71 -40.94 4.41 -15.22
C SER A 71 -41.91 3.40 -14.55
N ALA A 72 -42.25 3.43 -13.24
CA ALA A 72 -41.76 4.18 -12.07
C ALA A 72 -42.31 3.56 -10.74
N SER A 73 -41.74 4.00 -9.61
CA SER A 73 -42.30 4.20 -8.25
C SER A 73 -43.45 3.34 -7.67
N GLY A 74 -43.27 2.86 -6.43
CA GLY A 74 -44.38 2.46 -5.54
C GLY A 74 -43.98 1.83 -4.19
N VAL A 75 -44.16 2.56 -3.09
CA VAL A 75 -44.31 2.09 -1.69
C VAL A 75 -45.76 2.40 -1.25
N PRO A 76 -46.42 1.78 -0.23
CA PRO A 76 -45.83 1.30 1.04
C PRO A 76 -46.49 0.08 1.77
N GLY A 77 -45.88 -0.35 2.90
CA GLY A 77 -46.61 -0.47 4.18
C GLY A 77 -47.15 -1.83 4.67
N VAL A 78 -46.69 -2.21 5.88
CA VAL A 78 -47.38 -3.04 6.91
C VAL A 78 -47.61 -4.54 6.65
N SER A 79 -46.95 -5.37 7.46
CA SER A 79 -47.60 -6.19 8.53
C SER A 79 -46.54 -6.92 9.34
N GLY A 80 -46.80 -7.14 10.64
CA GLY A 80 -45.97 -7.95 11.52
C GLY A 80 -46.85 -8.86 12.39
N GLY A 81 -46.28 -9.93 12.94
CA GLY A 81 -47.01 -10.78 13.89
C GLY A 81 -46.34 -12.12 14.23
N SER A 82 -46.17 -12.35 15.54
CA SER A 82 -45.95 -13.63 16.25
C SER A 82 -44.71 -14.48 15.91
N GLY A 83 -44.06 -15.20 16.84
CA GLY A 83 -44.30 -15.35 18.30
C GLY A 83 -44.81 -16.73 18.69
N GLY A 84 -43.98 -17.49 19.43
CA GLY A 84 -44.22 -18.86 19.95
C GLY A 84 -43.67 -19.97 19.04
N GLY A 85 -43.18 -21.13 19.51
CA GLY A 85 -42.96 -21.61 20.89
C GLY A 85 -42.85 -23.15 20.95
N GLY A 86 -42.12 -23.72 21.92
CA GLY A 86 -41.98 -25.18 22.16
C GLY A 86 -40.90 -25.87 21.28
N GLU A 87 -39.89 -26.61 21.76
CA GLU A 87 -39.70 -27.53 22.90
C GLU A 87 -40.05 -29.00 22.62
N VAL A 88 -39.02 -29.83 22.38
CA VAL A 88 -38.84 -31.28 22.68
C VAL A 88 -37.38 -31.62 22.28
N ALA A 89 -36.46 -32.04 23.15
CA ALA A 89 -36.34 -33.27 23.95
C ALA A 89 -35.24 -34.21 23.37
N ALA A 90 -34.23 -34.52 24.19
CA ALA A 90 -33.28 -35.63 23.97
C ALA A 90 -33.95 -36.98 24.34
N PRO A 91 -33.43 -38.16 23.96
CA PRO A 91 -32.12 -38.71 24.37
C PRO A 91 -31.21 -39.02 23.15
N GLY A 92 -29.94 -39.44 23.23
CA GLY A 92 -29.11 -39.90 24.34
C GLY A 92 -28.73 -41.39 24.18
N GLU A 93 -27.48 -41.71 23.79
CA GLU A 93 -26.79 -42.99 24.08
C GLU A 93 -25.30 -42.99 23.66
N SER A 94 -24.47 -43.80 24.35
CA SER A 94 -23.01 -44.03 24.22
C SER A 94 -22.71 -45.40 24.86
N PRO A 95 -21.83 -46.29 24.33
CA PRO A 95 -20.34 -46.22 24.31
C PRO A 95 -19.75 -46.70 22.93
N ALA A 96 -18.51 -47.15 22.69
CA ALA A 96 -17.25 -47.48 23.41
C ALA A 96 -16.05 -47.16 22.46
N ALA A 97 -14.77 -46.93 22.81
CA ALA A 97 -13.74 -47.52 23.71
C ALA A 97 -12.98 -48.77 23.16
N GLY A 98 -11.64 -48.65 22.99
CA GLY A 98 -10.66 -49.70 22.58
C GLY A 98 -10.35 -49.73 21.07
N GLU A 99 -9.12 -49.95 20.55
CA GLU A 99 -7.80 -50.35 21.12
C GLU A 99 -6.64 -49.96 20.13
N PRO A 100 -5.34 -49.88 20.50
CA PRO A 100 -4.30 -49.22 19.67
C PRO A 100 -3.37 -50.15 18.85
N GLY A 101 -2.66 -49.57 17.85
CA GLY A 101 -1.71 -50.27 16.98
C GLY A 101 -0.40 -49.52 16.68
N ILE A 102 0.67 -49.93 17.38
CA ILE A 102 2.14 -49.98 17.11
C ILE A 102 2.74 -49.14 15.92
N PRO A 103 3.90 -48.45 16.12
CA PRO A 103 4.52 -47.55 15.13
C PRO A 103 5.48 -48.24 14.13
N GLY A 104 5.73 -47.60 12.99
CA GLY A 104 6.89 -47.88 12.14
C GLY A 104 6.91 -47.16 10.78
N GLY A 105 8.05 -46.54 10.42
CA GLY A 105 8.40 -46.22 9.03
C GLY A 105 8.67 -44.75 8.66
N THR A 106 9.93 -44.32 8.82
CA THR A 106 10.78 -43.59 7.84
C THR A 106 10.26 -42.27 7.19
N PRO A 107 11.09 -41.21 7.09
CA PRO A 107 10.61 -39.86 6.76
C PRO A 107 10.12 -39.73 5.31
N ALA A 108 8.83 -39.43 5.16
CA ALA A 108 8.29 -38.82 3.95
C ALA A 108 8.73 -37.35 3.89
N GLY A 109 9.12 -36.89 2.70
CA GLY A 109 9.57 -35.51 2.48
C GLY A 109 8.50 -34.48 2.85
N GLU A 110 8.93 -33.25 3.14
CA GLU A 110 8.07 -32.15 3.58
C GLU A 110 6.84 -32.03 2.69
N THR A 111 5.69 -32.44 3.23
CA THR A 111 4.39 -32.22 2.62
C THR A 111 4.23 -30.71 2.45
N PRO A 112 3.82 -30.21 1.26
CA PRO A 112 3.51 -28.79 1.10
C PRO A 112 2.54 -28.39 2.21
N GLN A 113 2.93 -27.45 3.08
CA GLN A 113 2.05 -27.01 4.16
C GLN A 113 0.73 -26.53 3.53
N PRO A 114 -0.43 -26.88 4.11
CA PRO A 114 -1.69 -26.45 3.56
C PRO A 114 -1.70 -24.93 3.46
N VAL A 115 -1.78 -24.40 2.24
CA VAL A 115 -2.13 -23.00 2.02
C VAL A 115 -3.47 -22.81 2.72
N PRO A 116 -3.59 -21.93 3.73
CA PRO A 116 -4.81 -21.83 4.51
C PRO A 116 -5.98 -21.49 3.59
N ALA A 117 -7.10 -22.20 3.78
CA ALA A 117 -8.28 -22.10 2.93
C ALA A 117 -9.08 -20.81 3.19
N SER A 118 -8.46 -19.68 2.87
CA SER A 118 -9.13 -18.45 2.45
C SER A 118 -8.15 -17.69 1.57
N GLY A 119 -8.58 -17.29 0.38
CA GLY A 119 -7.74 -16.54 -0.58
C GLY A 119 -7.49 -15.09 -0.17
N LEU A 120 -7.31 -14.84 1.13
CA LEU A 120 -7.14 -13.54 1.76
C LEU A 120 -5.71 -13.38 2.30
N CYS A 121 -5.12 -12.20 2.20
CA CYS A 121 -3.83 -11.91 2.82
C CYS A 121 -4.06 -11.57 4.31
N PRO A 122 -3.61 -12.39 5.28
CA PRO A 122 -3.62 -11.99 6.68
C PRO A 122 -2.63 -10.84 6.92
N ASP A 123 -2.81 -10.10 8.01
CA ASP A 123 -1.98 -8.95 8.35
C ASP A 123 -0.50 -9.29 8.60
N GLN A 124 -0.17 -10.57 8.81
CA GLN A 124 1.22 -11.06 8.85
C GLN A 124 1.86 -11.19 7.46
N ASN A 125 1.06 -11.46 6.41
CA ASN A 125 1.54 -11.68 5.04
C ASN A 125 1.52 -10.39 4.20
N ILE A 126 1.17 -9.24 4.77
CA ILE A 126 1.31 -7.94 4.12
C ILE A 126 2.38 -7.08 4.81
N SER A 127 3.09 -6.28 4.03
CA SER A 127 3.89 -5.16 4.51
C SER A 127 3.15 -3.86 4.21
N VAL A 128 3.19 -2.92 5.14
CA VAL A 128 2.62 -1.57 4.99
C VAL A 128 3.74 -0.57 5.20
N VAL A 129 4.01 0.26 4.20
CA VAL A 129 5.01 1.32 4.27
C VAL A 129 4.33 2.65 4.01
N LEU A 130 4.65 3.66 4.82
CA LEU A 130 4.22 5.03 4.62
C LEU A 130 5.38 5.84 4.02
N TYR A 131 5.07 6.64 3.02
CA TYR A 131 5.95 7.65 2.45
C TYR A 131 5.29 9.02 2.55
N THR A 132 6.09 10.06 2.41
CA THR A 132 5.63 11.45 2.28
C THR A 132 6.43 12.13 1.16
N ASP A 133 5.85 13.09 0.45
CA ASP A 133 6.51 13.68 -0.74
C ASP A 133 7.76 14.51 -0.41
N LYS A 134 7.86 15.07 0.81
CA LYS A 134 8.98 15.90 1.26
C LYS A 134 9.33 15.62 2.73
N PRO A 135 10.60 15.69 3.14
CA PRO A 135 11.00 15.59 4.56
C PRO A 135 10.65 16.85 5.37
N ALA A 136 10.30 17.95 4.72
CA ALA A 136 9.92 19.21 5.34
C ALA A 136 8.95 20.00 4.47
N TYR A 137 8.01 20.69 5.13
CA TYR A 137 6.96 21.51 4.54
C TYR A 137 6.98 22.91 5.15
N THR A 138 6.33 23.86 4.48
CA THR A 138 6.02 25.18 5.06
C THR A 138 4.67 25.14 5.78
N GLU A 139 4.48 25.95 6.82
CA GLU A 139 3.17 26.15 7.44
C GLU A 139 2.12 26.58 6.38
N GLY A 140 0.99 25.87 6.34
CA GLY A 140 -0.06 26.05 5.32
C GLY A 140 0.15 25.26 4.01
N GLU A 141 1.31 24.64 3.81
CA GLU A 141 1.51 23.63 2.76
C GLU A 141 0.76 22.34 3.11
N GLN A 142 0.41 21.53 2.10
CA GLN A 142 -0.36 20.29 2.27
C GLN A 142 0.56 19.07 2.10
N PRO A 143 0.91 18.34 3.18
CA PRO A 143 1.70 17.12 3.06
C PRO A 143 0.93 16.02 2.34
N ILE A 144 1.59 15.40 1.36
CA ILE A 144 1.06 14.25 0.65
C ILE A 144 1.63 12.99 1.30
N PHE A 145 0.74 12.09 1.72
CA PHE A 145 1.08 10.80 2.31
C PHE A 145 0.74 9.67 1.34
N THR A 146 1.70 8.78 1.03
CA THR A 146 1.47 7.60 0.19
C THR A 146 1.58 6.34 1.04
N ILE A 147 0.47 5.62 1.20
CA ILE A 147 0.49 4.26 1.76
C ILE A 147 0.87 3.30 0.64
N ALA A 148 1.77 2.37 0.92
CA ALA A 148 2.13 1.28 0.02
C ALA A 148 1.92 -0.07 0.73
N VAL A 149 1.03 -0.90 0.17
CA VAL A 149 0.68 -2.22 0.68
C VAL A 149 1.27 -3.28 -0.23
N THR A 150 2.07 -4.19 0.32
CA THR A 150 2.77 -5.23 -0.44
C THR A 150 2.43 -6.61 0.11
N ASN A 151 2.12 -7.58 -0.75
CA ASN A 151 2.08 -8.98 -0.33
C ASN A 151 3.52 -9.46 -0.06
N ALA A 152 3.81 -9.73 1.21
CA ALA A 152 5.09 -10.23 1.72
C ALA A 152 5.11 -11.77 1.89
N GLY A 153 4.00 -12.45 1.58
CA GLY A 153 3.92 -13.90 1.53
C GLY A 153 4.46 -14.49 0.21
N LEU A 154 4.54 -15.82 0.18
CA LEU A 154 5.06 -16.60 -0.97
C LEU A 154 3.96 -17.05 -1.97
N SER A 155 2.70 -16.76 -1.68
CA SER A 155 1.54 -17.12 -2.51
C SER A 155 0.68 -15.89 -2.78
N GLU A 156 -0.05 -15.89 -3.89
CA GLU A 156 -1.02 -14.83 -4.17
C GLU A 156 -2.22 -14.89 -3.22
N CYS A 157 -2.74 -13.73 -2.84
CA CYS A 157 -3.84 -13.60 -1.90
C CYS A 157 -4.55 -12.25 -2.10
N THR A 158 -5.79 -12.14 -1.63
CA THR A 158 -6.63 -10.93 -1.78
C THR A 158 -6.58 -10.10 -0.51
N ARG A 159 -6.37 -8.79 -0.59
CA ARG A 159 -6.52 -7.88 0.56
C ARG A 159 -7.46 -6.75 0.21
N ASP A 160 -8.38 -6.44 1.11
CA ASP A 160 -9.04 -5.14 1.08
C ASP A 160 -8.00 -4.07 1.42
N VAL A 161 -7.66 -3.24 0.44
CA VAL A 161 -6.79 -2.08 0.55
C VAL A 161 -7.56 -0.79 0.29
N GLY A 162 -8.88 -0.82 0.43
CA GLY A 162 -9.76 0.33 0.24
C GLY A 162 -9.69 1.35 1.38
N LYS A 163 -10.32 2.50 1.17
CA LYS A 163 -10.32 3.61 2.13
C LYS A 163 -10.91 3.26 3.49
N ALA A 164 -11.86 2.31 3.55
CA ALA A 164 -12.40 1.79 4.81
C ALA A 164 -11.36 1.06 5.67
N MET A 165 -10.33 0.46 5.06
CA MET A 165 -9.23 -0.22 5.76
C MET A 165 -8.00 0.68 5.98
N GLN A 166 -7.88 1.79 5.25
CA GLN A 166 -6.75 2.71 5.34
C GLN A 166 -6.94 3.76 6.43
N SER A 167 -5.88 4.00 7.21
CA SER A 167 -5.78 5.26 7.95
C SER A 167 -4.34 5.77 7.99
N VAL A 168 -4.18 7.10 7.96
CA VAL A 168 -2.94 7.78 8.32
C VAL A 168 -3.23 8.66 9.54
N THR A 169 -2.39 8.54 10.56
CA THR A 169 -2.44 9.37 11.77
C THR A 169 -1.16 10.17 11.88
N VAL A 170 -1.28 11.49 12.10
CA VAL A 170 -0.16 12.38 12.42
C VAL A 170 -0.13 12.61 13.92
N LEU A 171 1.05 12.50 14.52
CA LEU A 171 1.34 12.71 15.93
C LEU A 171 2.50 13.71 16.08
N ASN A 172 2.65 14.27 17.28
CA ASN A 172 3.89 14.94 17.67
C ASN A 172 5.08 13.97 17.60
N LEU A 173 6.31 14.50 17.58
CA LEU A 173 7.53 13.67 17.48
C LEU A 173 7.67 12.61 18.60
N ALA A 174 7.10 12.84 19.79
CA ALA A 174 7.12 11.88 20.89
C ALA A 174 6.12 10.71 20.72
N GLY A 175 5.12 10.85 19.83
CA GLY A 175 4.11 9.83 19.56
C GLY A 175 3.01 9.68 20.61
N ASP A 176 3.01 10.51 21.67
CA ASP A 176 2.03 10.49 22.76
C ASP A 176 0.81 11.40 22.51
N ARG A 177 0.94 12.39 21.61
CA ARG A 177 -0.15 13.29 21.21
C ARG A 177 -0.47 13.16 19.73
N ARG A 178 -1.66 12.65 19.44
CA ARG A 178 -2.29 12.72 18.12
C ARG A 178 -2.65 14.16 17.75
N ILE A 179 -2.41 14.51 16.49
CA ILE A 179 -2.62 15.84 15.92
C ILE A 179 -3.75 15.81 14.88
N TRP A 180 -3.79 14.76 14.05
CA TRP A 180 -4.76 14.57 12.98
C TRP A 180 -4.89 13.08 12.61
N ALA A 181 -6.01 12.67 12.00
CA ALA A 181 -6.03 11.47 11.15
C ALA A 181 -6.98 11.58 9.94
N SER A 182 -6.71 10.79 8.91
CA SER A 182 -7.41 10.80 7.63
C SER A 182 -8.93 10.57 7.72
N GLY A 183 -9.37 9.74 8.66
CA GLY A 183 -10.79 9.37 8.82
C GLY A 183 -11.64 10.33 9.67
N ASP A 184 -11.07 11.36 10.29
CA ASP A 184 -11.76 12.11 11.35
C ASP A 184 -13.03 12.84 10.91
N CYS A 185 -13.01 13.43 9.72
CA CYS A 185 -13.97 14.47 9.34
C CYS A 185 -14.85 14.12 8.15
N ALA A 186 -14.43 13.15 7.36
CA ALA A 186 -15.16 12.54 6.27
C ALA A 186 -14.58 11.13 6.12
N PRO A 187 -14.95 10.18 7.00
CA PRO A 187 -14.51 8.80 6.87
C PRO A 187 -14.95 8.29 5.50
N VAL A 188 -13.97 7.98 4.65
CA VAL A 188 -14.23 7.55 3.28
C VAL A 188 -14.46 6.05 3.30
N GLU A 189 -15.74 5.67 3.29
CA GLU A 189 -16.14 4.29 3.05
C GLU A 189 -15.73 3.84 1.65
N GLY A 190 -15.22 2.63 1.53
CA GLY A 190 -14.78 2.06 0.26
C GLY A 190 -13.96 0.81 0.46
N VAL A 191 -14.51 -0.32 0.02
CA VAL A 191 -13.83 -1.62 -0.07
C VAL A 191 -13.11 -1.68 -1.42
N ASN A 192 -11.84 -2.09 -1.41
CA ASN A 192 -11.05 -2.34 -2.62
C ASN A 192 -10.27 -3.65 -2.46
N ASN A 193 -10.92 -4.76 -2.79
CA ASN A 193 -10.31 -6.09 -2.78
C ASN A 193 -9.33 -6.23 -3.95
N GLN A 194 -8.04 -6.24 -3.65
CA GLN A 194 -6.96 -6.43 -4.62
C GLN A 194 -6.36 -7.82 -4.48
N LEU A 195 -6.32 -8.58 -5.58
CA LEU A 195 -5.53 -9.82 -5.67
C LEU A 195 -4.05 -9.43 -5.85
N LEU A 196 -3.25 -9.73 -4.84
CA LEU A 196 -1.82 -9.39 -4.77
C LEU A 196 -0.97 -10.63 -4.97
N LYS A 197 -0.16 -10.65 -6.03
CA LYS A 197 0.91 -11.64 -6.21
C LYS A 197 2.04 -11.40 -5.20
N PRO A 198 2.90 -12.40 -4.89
CA PRO A 198 4.09 -12.21 -4.06
C PRO A 198 4.93 -11.01 -4.53
N GLY A 199 5.25 -10.10 -3.61
CA GLY A 199 5.98 -8.86 -3.89
C GLY A 199 5.19 -7.77 -4.63
N GLN A 200 3.96 -8.04 -5.10
CA GLN A 200 3.11 -7.01 -5.73
C GLN A 200 2.73 -5.95 -4.71
N GLN A 201 2.78 -4.69 -5.14
CA GLN A 201 2.49 -3.52 -4.32
C GLN A 201 1.33 -2.73 -4.93
N VAL A 202 0.37 -2.33 -4.09
CA VAL A 202 -0.64 -1.32 -4.39
C VAL A 202 -0.31 -0.07 -3.58
N LYS A 203 -0.45 1.10 -4.20
CA LYS A 203 -0.22 2.40 -3.56
C LYS A 203 -1.47 3.23 -3.59
N ASP A 204 -1.66 4.03 -2.56
CA ASP A 204 -2.75 4.99 -2.47
C ASP A 204 -2.27 6.25 -1.74
N THR A 205 -2.84 7.38 -2.11
CA THR A 205 -2.43 8.71 -1.67
C THR A 205 -3.50 9.36 -0.81
N ILE A 206 -3.07 10.11 0.19
CA ILE A 206 -3.91 10.87 1.13
C ILE A 206 -3.27 12.24 1.30
N ASP A 207 -4.00 13.28 0.88
CA ASP A 207 -3.58 14.66 1.02
C ASP A 207 -4.04 15.20 2.39
N TRP A 208 -3.12 15.74 3.17
CA TRP A 208 -3.43 16.37 4.46
C TRP A 208 -3.34 17.90 4.35
N SER A 209 -4.37 18.60 4.80
CA SER A 209 -4.41 20.07 4.76
C SER A 209 -3.50 20.80 5.77
N GLY A 210 -2.59 20.10 6.46
CA GLY A 210 -1.71 20.70 7.47
C GLY A 210 -2.46 21.24 8.71
N THR A 211 -3.64 20.68 9.01
CA THR A 211 -4.51 21.13 10.12
C THR A 211 -4.82 20.03 11.12
N THR A 212 -5.07 20.41 12.38
CA THR A 212 -5.51 19.50 13.45
C THR A 212 -6.89 18.92 13.17
N SER A 213 -7.21 17.76 13.75
CA SER A 213 -8.58 17.22 13.74
C SER A 213 -8.93 16.44 14.99
N THR A 214 -10.24 16.37 15.24
CA THR A 214 -10.89 15.47 16.19
C THR A 214 -11.89 14.60 15.42
N PRO A 215 -12.23 13.39 15.91
CA PRO A 215 -13.30 12.58 15.32
C PRO A 215 -14.60 13.38 15.20
N GLY A 216 -15.34 13.19 14.10
CA GLY A 216 -16.54 13.97 13.77
C GLY A 216 -16.26 15.40 13.31
N CYS A 217 -15.01 15.89 13.39
CA CYS A 217 -14.63 17.27 13.07
C CYS A 217 -15.35 18.37 13.90
N GLU A 218 -15.81 18.03 15.10
CA GLU A 218 -16.67 18.89 15.93
C GLU A 218 -16.01 20.22 16.34
N THR A 219 -14.67 20.25 16.42
CA THR A 219 -13.90 21.45 16.74
C THR A 219 -13.32 22.11 15.49
N VAL A 220 -13.29 23.45 15.46
CA VAL A 220 -12.66 24.23 14.38
C VAL A 220 -11.17 23.85 14.27
N ARG A 221 -10.81 23.19 13.16
CA ARG A 221 -9.42 22.80 12.85
C ARG A 221 -8.49 24.01 12.87
N GLN A 222 -7.30 23.84 13.42
CA GLN A 222 -6.27 24.86 13.45
C GLN A 222 -5.07 24.42 12.58
N PRO A 223 -4.35 25.34 11.94
CA PRO A 223 -3.03 25.03 11.36
C PRO A 223 -2.11 24.38 12.40
N VAL A 224 -1.31 23.40 11.99
CA VAL A 224 -0.30 22.83 12.88
C VAL A 224 0.87 23.82 13.06
N ALA A 225 1.35 23.94 14.29
CA ALA A 225 2.48 24.80 14.58
C ALA A 225 3.76 24.32 13.86
N PRO A 226 4.73 25.20 13.59
CA PRO A 226 6.06 24.80 13.17
C PRO A 226 6.72 23.87 14.19
N GLY A 227 7.29 22.75 13.72
CA GLY A 227 7.88 21.71 14.56
C GLY A 227 8.11 20.39 13.84
N SER A 228 8.56 19.39 14.58
CA SER A 228 8.78 18.03 14.08
C SER A 228 7.60 17.12 14.46
N TYR A 229 7.19 16.29 13.51
CA TYR A 229 6.03 15.41 13.59
C TYR A 229 6.41 14.00 13.16
N GLN A 230 5.57 13.02 13.53
CA GLN A 230 5.61 11.69 12.94
C GLN A 230 4.25 11.30 12.36
N ALA A 231 4.26 10.46 11.32
CA ALA A 231 3.07 9.88 10.75
C ALA A 231 3.17 8.34 10.72
N VAL A 232 2.05 7.68 10.95
CA VAL A 232 1.90 6.21 10.89
C VAL A 232 0.70 5.87 10.01
N ALA A 233 0.87 4.95 9.08
CA ALA A 233 -0.22 4.37 8.31
C ALA A 233 -0.70 3.05 8.92
N ARG A 234 -1.94 2.67 8.65
CA ARG A 234 -2.50 1.34 8.96
C ARG A 234 -3.32 0.81 7.79
N ILE A 235 -3.30 -0.52 7.64
CA ILE A 235 -4.26 -1.30 6.85
C ILE A 235 -4.92 -2.30 7.80
N GLY A 236 -6.16 -2.04 8.20
CA GLY A 236 -6.79 -2.77 9.30
C GLY A 236 -5.97 -2.67 10.59
N GLU A 237 -5.48 -3.80 11.10
CA GLU A 237 -4.68 -3.82 12.33
C GLU A 237 -3.18 -3.64 12.08
N LYS A 238 -2.68 -3.90 10.86
CA LYS A 238 -1.25 -3.79 10.50
C LYS A 238 -0.77 -2.33 10.38
N PRO A 239 0.10 -1.82 11.28
CA PRO A 239 0.71 -0.51 11.12
C PRO A 239 1.94 -0.55 10.20
N SER A 240 2.30 0.61 9.66
CA SER A 240 3.64 0.90 9.15
C SER A 240 4.62 1.18 10.29
N ALA A 241 5.92 1.21 9.97
CA ALA A 241 6.87 1.98 10.77
C ALA A 241 6.49 3.48 10.74
N PRO A 242 6.78 4.26 11.80
CA PRO A 242 6.60 5.70 11.77
C PRO A 242 7.60 6.35 10.81
N ILE A 243 7.16 7.37 10.07
CA ILE A 243 8.03 8.31 9.38
C ILE A 243 8.04 9.65 10.12
N THR A 244 9.12 10.42 10.01
CA THR A 244 9.23 11.76 10.58
C THR A 244 9.34 12.83 9.49
N PHE A 245 8.76 13.99 9.75
CA PHE A 245 8.82 15.16 8.87
C PHE A 245 8.76 16.44 9.70
N ASN A 246 9.07 17.58 9.08
CA ASN A 246 9.03 18.89 9.73
C ASN A 246 8.02 19.83 9.06
N VAL A 247 7.42 20.72 9.85
CA VAL A 247 6.70 21.91 9.38
C VAL A 247 7.51 23.12 9.82
N ASN A 248 7.90 23.95 8.87
CA ASN A 248 8.73 25.14 9.09
C ASN A 248 7.88 26.40 9.00
N ARG A 249 8.29 27.47 9.69
CA ARG A 249 7.72 28.81 9.44
C ARG A 249 7.96 29.22 7.97
N PRO A 250 7.06 29.99 7.37
CA PRO A 250 7.36 30.71 6.13
C PRO A 250 8.64 31.55 6.31
N ALA A 251 9.44 31.65 5.24
CA ALA A 251 10.52 32.62 5.23
C ALA A 251 9.93 34.04 5.37
N ALA A 252 10.54 34.87 6.22
CA ALA A 252 10.18 36.28 6.29
C ALA A 252 10.52 36.95 4.95
N GLN A 253 9.53 37.63 4.38
CA GLN A 253 9.66 38.46 3.18
C GLN A 253 9.94 39.92 3.57
#